data_AF-A0A6C0LNU7-F1
#
_entry.id   AF-A0A6C0LNU7-F1
#
_cell.length_a   1.000
_cell.length_b   1.000
_cell.length_c   1.000
_cell.angle_alpha   90.00
_cell.angle_beta   90.00
_cell.angle_gamma   90.00
#
_symmetry.space_group_name_H-M   'P 1'
#
loop_
_entity.id
_entity.type
_entity.pdbx_description
1 polymer ?
#
loop_
_entity_poly.entity_id
_entity_poly.type
_entity_poly.pdbx_seq_one_letter_code
_entity_poly.pdbx_strand_id
1 'polypeptide(L)' 'MNFECQCPCGGGQSCIVDRRSVNDWVHEDDVFLEHKLPLRKNCYQQYTKQQQKALNAVLANDEDKV' A
#
# COMPACT_ATOMS: atom_id res chain seq x y z
N MET A 1 25.81 7.98 -12.29
CA MET A 1 25.25 6.76 -11.67
C MET A 1 23.75 6.98 -11.57
N ASN A 2 22.97 6.44 -12.50
CA ASN A 2 21.52 6.38 -12.34
C ASN A 2 21.26 5.31 -11.29
N PHE A 3 20.88 5.73 -10.07
CA PHE A 3 20.25 4.82 -9.13
C PHE A 3 18.89 4.47 -9.72
N GLU A 4 18.85 3.40 -10.52
CA GLU A 4 17.61 2.69 -10.75
C GLU A 4 17.09 2.32 -9.35
N CYS A 5 16.04 2.99 -8.90
CA CYS A 5 15.26 2.57 -7.74
C CYS A 5 14.59 1.23 -8.09
N GLN A 6 15.40 0.18 -8.15
CA GLN A 6 14.94 -1.20 -8.25
C GLN A 6 14.21 -1.51 -6.95
N CYS A 7 12.91 -1.30 -7.01
CA CYS A 7 11.93 -1.62 -5.98
C CYS A 7 12.00 -3.13 -5.70
N PRO A 8 12.56 -3.57 -4.56
CA PRO A 8 12.95 -4.97 -4.36
C PRO A 8 11.77 -5.93 -4.13
N CYS A 9 10.53 -5.46 -4.19
CA CYS A 9 9.33 -6.25 -3.84
C CYS A 9 8.26 -6.23 -4.94
N GLY A 10 8.64 -5.98 -6.20
CA GLY A 10 7.79 -6.19 -7.37
C GLY A 10 6.72 -5.10 -7.58
N GLY A 11 6.98 -4.21 -8.54
CA GLY A 11 5.96 -3.53 -9.35
C GLY A 11 5.06 -2.46 -8.72
N GLY A 12 4.99 -2.30 -7.40
CA GLY A 12 4.19 -1.21 -6.80
C GLY A 12 4.09 -1.16 -5.28
N GLN A 13 4.22 -2.29 -4.58
CA GLN A 13 4.09 -2.32 -3.11
C GLN A 13 5.37 -1.92 -2.35
N SER A 14 6.53 -1.99 -3.01
CA SER A 14 7.82 -1.60 -2.41
C SER A 14 7.99 -0.10 -2.26
N CYS A 15 7.38 0.68 -3.17
CA CYS A 15 7.43 2.13 -3.13
C CYS A 15 6.77 2.70 -1.86
N ILE A 16 5.94 1.93 -1.15
CA ILE A 16 5.23 2.43 0.02
C ILE A 16 6.17 2.92 1.12
N VAL A 17 7.26 2.19 1.39
CA VAL A 17 8.23 2.59 2.42
C VAL A 17 9.00 3.84 1.98
N ASP A 18 9.46 3.86 0.73
CA ASP A 18 10.21 4.99 0.18
C ASP A 18 9.33 6.23 0.06
N ARG A 19 8.07 6.08 -0.39
CA ARG A 19 7.07 7.16 -0.47
C ARG A 19 6.78 7.73 0.92
N ARG A 20 6.54 6.88 1.93
CA ARG A 20 6.41 7.35 3.33
C ARG A 20 7.64 8.08 3.82
N SER A 21 8.85 7.64 3.43
CA SER A 21 10.10 8.29 3.85
C SER A 21 10.28 9.71 3.29
N VAL A 22 9.63 10.00 2.16
CA VAL A 22 9.57 11.35 1.57
C VAL A 22 8.23 12.05 1.83
N ASN A 23 7.42 11.55 2.76
CA ASN A 23 6.05 12.02 3.06
C ASN A 23 5.13 12.09 1.83
N ASP A 24 5.37 11.24 0.84
CA ASP A 24 4.49 11.08 -0.31
C ASP A 24 3.30 10.19 0.06
N TRP A 25 2.19 10.43 -0.62
CA TRP A 25 0.90 9.84 -0.32
C TRP A 25 0.86 8.35 -0.65
N VAL A 26 0.40 7.53 0.28
CA VAL A 26 0.22 6.09 0.10
C VAL A 26 -1.25 5.74 0.30
N HIS A 27 -1.92 5.31 -0.77
CA HIS A 27 -3.33 4.94 -0.73
C HIS A 27 -3.65 3.84 0.30
N GLU A 28 -2.77 2.86 0.48
CA GLU A 28 -2.93 1.82 1.52
C GLU A 28 -3.06 2.42 2.93
N ASP A 29 -2.38 3.53 3.21
CA ASP A 29 -2.37 4.15 4.53
C ASP A 29 -3.74 4.71 4.86
N ASP A 30 -4.36 5.40 3.90
CA ASP A 30 -5.71 5.94 4.08
C ASP A 30 -6.72 4.83 4.34
N VAL A 31 -6.70 3.76 3.52
CA VAL A 31 -7.59 2.60 3.69
C VAL A 31 -7.40 1.98 5.06
N PHE A 32 -6.16 1.79 5.50
CA PHE A 32 -5.90 1.18 6.80
C PHE A 32 -6.26 2.10 7.96
N LEU A 33 -5.98 3.40 7.87
CA LEU A 33 -6.33 4.37 8.90
C LEU A 33 -7.86 4.49 9.05
N GLU A 34 -8.61 4.53 7.95
CA GLU A 34 -10.08 4.55 7.95
C GLU A 34 -10.66 3.30 8.61
N HIS A 35 -10.08 2.13 8.32
CA HIS A 35 -10.48 0.86 8.91
C HIS A 35 -9.86 0.58 10.29
N LYS A 36 -9.11 1.52 10.88
CA LYS A 36 -8.37 1.38 12.16
C LYS A 36 -7.44 0.16 12.20
N LEU A 37 -6.83 -0.16 11.05
CA LEU A 37 -5.89 -1.25 10.88
C LEU A 37 -4.45 -0.75 11.02
N PRO A 38 -3.53 -1.58 11.53
CA PRO A 38 -2.13 -1.21 11.63
C PRO A 38 -1.53 -1.02 10.23
N LEU A 39 -0.72 0.02 10.05
CA LEU A 39 0.09 0.18 8.85
C LEU A 39 1.16 -0.90 8.81
N ARG A 40 1.45 -1.42 7.61
CA ARG A 40 2.58 -2.35 7.43
C ARG A 40 3.89 -1.64 7.70
N LYS A 41 4.85 -2.33 8.31
CA LYS A 41 6.18 -1.75 8.60
C LYS A 41 7.09 -1.74 7.37
N ASN A 42 6.93 -2.72 6.49
CA ASN A 42 7.70 -2.85 5.26
C ASN A 42 6.95 -3.70 4.23
N CYS A 43 7.46 -3.73 2.99
CA CYS A 43 6.84 -4.46 1.88
C CYS A 43 6.85 -5.99 2.06
N TYR A 44 7.75 -6.54 2.90
CA TYR A 44 7.86 -7.97 3.15
C TYR A 44 6.82 -8.47 4.15
N GLN A 45 6.16 -7.56 4.87
CA GLN A 45 5.05 -7.90 5.73
C GLN A 45 3.83 -8.25 4.85
N GLN A 46 3.42 -9.51 4.94
CA GLN A 46 2.19 -9.97 4.32
C GLN A 46 0.98 -9.25 4.93
N TYR A 47 -0.05 -9.04 4.10
CA TYR A 47 -1.32 -8.53 4.59
C TYR A 47 -1.95 -9.54 5.55
N THR A 48 -2.49 -9.02 6.65
CA THR A 48 -3.46 -9.75 7.45
C THR A 48 -4.76 -9.91 6.66
N LYS A 49 -5.58 -10.90 7.02
CA LYS A 49 -6.89 -11.11 6.38
C LYS A 49 -7.78 -9.86 6.43
N GLN A 50 -7.69 -9.06 7.49
CA GLN A 50 -8.46 -7.83 7.65
C GLN A 50 -7.97 -6.72 6.71
N GLN A 51 -6.65 -6.54 6.60
CA GLN A 51 -6.05 -5.59 5.65
C GLN A 51 -6.38 -5.96 4.21
N GLN A 52 -6.27 -7.25 3.86
CA GLN A 52 -6.63 -7.73 2.53
C GLN A 52 -8.12 -7.53 2.23
N LYS A 53 -9.00 -7.75 3.23
CA LYS A 53 -10.43 -7.47 3.09
C LYS A 53 -10.73 -5.98 2.89
N ALA A 54 -10.05 -5.10 3.62
CA ALA A 54 -10.21 -3.65 3.47
C ALA A 54 -9.78 -3.17 2.07
N LEU A 55 -8.60 -3.61 1.60
CA LEU A 55 -8.14 -3.30 0.25
C LEU A 55 -9.09 -3.81 -0.84
N ASN A 56 -9.54 -5.06 -0.71
CA ASN A 56 -10.49 -5.63 -1.66
C ASN A 56 -11.84 -4.93 -1.64
N ALA A 57 -12.29 -4.43 -0.48
CA ALA A 57 -13.53 -3.66 -0.38
C ALA A 57 -13.40 -2.33 -1.14
N VAL A 58 -12.26 -1.66 -1.07
CA VAL A 58 -12.03 -0.42 -1.83
C VAL A 58 -12.00 -0.70 -3.34
N LEU A 59 -11.26 -1.71 -3.77
CA LEU A 59 -11.19 -2.10 -5.19
C LEU A 59 -12.57 -2.49 -5.76
N ALA A 60 -13.39 -3.20 -4.99
CA ALA A 60 -14.73 -3.57 -5.42
C ALA A 60 -15.70 -2.37 -5.50
N ASN A 61 -15.42 -1.25 -4.83
CA ASN A 61 -16.22 -0.03 -4.94
C ASN A 61 -15.76 0.90 -6.07
N ASP A 62 -14.53 0.75 -6.56
CA ASP A 62 -14.02 1.49 -7.73
C ASP A 62 -14.51 0.91 -9.07
N GLU A 63 -14.91 -0.37 -9.12
CA GLU A 63 -15.52 -0.99 -10.31
C GLU A 63 -16.93 -0.47 -10.63
N ASP A 64 -17.60 0.24 -9.71
CA ASP A 64 -18.92 0.87 -9.92
C ASP A 64 -18.81 2.30 -10.49
N LYS A 65 -17.60 2.76 -10.84
CA LYS A 65 -17.34 4.11 -11.39
C LYS A 65 -16.82 4.13 -12.83
N VAL A 66 -16.94 3.04 -13.58
CA VAL A 66 -16.61 2.97 -15.02
C VAL A 66 -17.87 2.92 -15.89
#